data_AF-A0A2P2LDQ8-F1
#
_entry.id   AF-A0A2P2LDQ8-F1
#
_cell.length_a   1.000
_cell.length_b   1.000
_cell.length_c   1.000
_cell.angle_alpha   90.00
_cell.angle_beta   90.00
_cell.angle_gamma   90.00
#
_symmetry.space_group_name_H-M   'P 1'
#
loop_
_entity.id
_entity.type
_entity.pdbx_description
1 polymer ?
#
loop_
_entity_poly.entity_id
_entity_poly.type
_entity_poly.pdbx_seq_one_letter_code
_entity_poly.pdbx_strand_id
1 'polypeptide(L)'
;MMGDDTWVQLFPHHFNKSFPYPSFNVKDLDTVDNGCIDHLFPSLYEGNWDVLIAHFLGVDHAGHIFGVDSTSMIEKLEQYNIILERVIKLLESQSGPGGIHENTYLLVMGDHGQTLNGDHGGGSAEEVETSMFAMSFKKLPYSLPLFMDTSACKLDLAGKKVCISSIQQLDFAVTVSALLGVPFPFGSIGRVNPELYALAAGTWNLESANVGNCNNQSKLEDWLQSYVDVLCINSWQSWLAQNGPSLI
;
A
#
# COMPACT_ATOMS: atom_id res chain seq x y z
N MET A 1 -14.07 4.11 -3.53
CA MET A 1 -13.30 5.11 -2.77
C MET A 1 -14.19 5.68 -1.67
N MET A 2 -13.68 5.81 -0.46
CA MET A 2 -14.34 6.51 0.66
C MET A 2 -13.31 7.40 1.34
N GLY A 3 -13.73 8.57 1.79
CA GLY A 3 -12.86 9.53 2.48
C GLY A 3 -12.97 10.94 1.92
N ASP A 4 -11.86 11.66 1.93
CA ASP A 4 -11.74 13.05 1.46
C ASP A 4 -12.38 13.29 0.07
N ASP A 5 -13.22 14.33 -0.03
CA ASP A 5 -13.84 14.80 -1.26
C ASP A 5 -12.88 15.39 -2.31
N THR A 6 -11.64 15.72 -1.96
CA THR A 6 -10.61 16.19 -2.90
C THR A 6 -10.32 15.15 -3.99
N TRP A 7 -10.42 13.86 -3.65
CA TRP A 7 -10.25 12.77 -4.62
C TRP A 7 -11.24 12.86 -5.78
N VAL A 8 -12.52 13.15 -5.52
CA VAL A 8 -13.52 13.26 -6.59
C VAL A 8 -13.44 14.60 -7.32
N GLN A 9 -12.86 15.63 -6.70
CA GLN A 9 -12.58 16.90 -7.37
C GLN A 9 -11.43 16.76 -8.38
N LEU A 10 -10.35 16.05 -8.00
CA LEU A 10 -9.18 15.82 -8.86
C LEU A 10 -9.42 14.74 -9.92
N PHE A 11 -10.17 13.68 -9.58
CA PHE A 11 -10.39 12.51 -10.43
C PHE A 11 -11.88 12.19 -10.62
N PRO A 12 -12.69 13.12 -11.17
CA PRO A 12 -14.16 13.05 -11.17
C PRO A 12 -14.77 11.86 -11.91
N HIS A 13 -14.00 11.18 -12.76
CA HIS A 13 -14.47 10.07 -13.60
C HIS A 13 -13.69 8.76 -13.40
N HIS A 14 -12.85 8.68 -12.37
CA HIS A 14 -11.97 7.50 -12.15
C HIS A 14 -12.55 6.50 -11.16
N PHE A 15 -13.62 6.84 -10.42
CA PHE A 15 -14.22 5.98 -9.42
C PHE A 15 -15.58 5.45 -9.88
N ASN A 16 -15.74 4.12 -9.87
CA ASN A 16 -17.02 3.47 -10.13
C ASN A 16 -18.02 3.67 -8.97
N LYS A 17 -17.52 3.71 -7.73
CA LYS A 17 -18.29 3.96 -6.50
C LYS A 17 -17.46 4.84 -5.56
N SER A 18 -18.04 5.94 -5.11
CA SER A 18 -17.38 6.91 -4.23
C SER A 18 -18.29 7.39 -3.10
N PHE A 19 -17.72 7.54 -1.90
CA PHE A 19 -18.37 8.12 -0.71
C PHE A 19 -17.51 9.28 -0.17
N PRO A 20 -17.60 10.47 -0.79
CA PRO A 20 -16.77 11.61 -0.41
C PRO A 20 -17.34 12.33 0.83
N TYR A 21 -16.44 12.84 1.68
CA TYR A 21 -16.74 13.62 2.88
C TYR A 21 -15.95 14.93 2.88
N PRO A 22 -16.51 16.04 3.41
CA PRO A 22 -15.81 17.32 3.48
C PRO A 22 -14.52 17.22 4.31
N SER A 23 -13.38 17.63 3.75
CA SER A 23 -12.06 17.43 4.35
C SER A 23 -11.45 18.65 5.03
N PHE A 24 -11.76 19.87 4.57
CA PHE A 24 -11.08 21.08 5.06
C PHE A 24 -11.45 21.53 6.48
N ASN A 25 -12.34 20.80 7.17
CA ASN A 25 -12.63 21.07 8.58
C ASN A 25 -11.65 20.30 9.49
N VAL A 26 -10.46 20.85 9.68
CA VAL A 26 -9.40 20.26 10.53
C VAL A 26 -9.80 20.00 11.99
N LYS A 27 -10.90 20.58 12.48
CA LYS A 27 -11.42 20.32 13.83
C LYS A 27 -12.26 19.05 13.91
N ASP A 28 -12.62 18.48 12.77
CA ASP A 28 -13.39 17.24 12.68
C ASP A 28 -12.42 16.06 12.63
N LEU A 29 -12.42 15.25 13.69
CA LEU A 29 -11.59 14.04 13.76
C LEU A 29 -12.36 12.78 13.36
N ASP A 30 -13.66 12.86 13.11
CA ASP A 30 -14.55 11.70 13.23
C ASP A 30 -15.45 11.48 12.03
N THR A 31 -16.00 12.53 11.40
CA THR A 31 -17.01 12.35 10.35
C THR A 31 -16.47 11.57 9.17
N VAL A 32 -15.27 11.94 8.70
CA VAL A 32 -14.62 11.31 7.54
C VAL A 32 -14.22 9.87 7.88
N ASP A 33 -13.61 9.66 9.04
CA ASP A 33 -13.14 8.35 9.49
C ASP A 33 -14.30 7.37 9.72
N ASN A 34 -15.35 7.81 10.40
CA ASN A 34 -16.55 6.99 10.62
C ASN A 34 -17.27 6.70 9.30
N GLY A 35 -17.33 7.69 8.40
CA GLY A 35 -17.85 7.50 7.06
C GLY A 35 -17.06 6.48 6.23
N CYS A 36 -15.74 6.47 6.35
CA CYS A 36 -14.88 5.42 5.79
C CYS A 36 -15.23 4.06 6.38
N ILE A 37 -15.33 3.95 7.70
CA ILE A 37 -15.64 2.69 8.41
C ILE A 37 -17.00 2.12 7.99
N ASP A 38 -18.02 2.97 7.89
CA ASP A 38 -19.39 2.59 7.53
C ASP A 38 -19.48 1.98 6.13
N HIS A 39 -18.60 2.37 5.20
CA HIS A 39 -18.58 1.87 3.83
C HIS A 39 -17.50 0.81 3.56
N LEU A 40 -16.44 0.77 4.36
CA LEU A 40 -15.31 -0.14 4.17
C LEU A 40 -15.73 -1.59 4.32
N PHE A 41 -16.33 -1.96 5.46
CA PHE A 41 -16.71 -3.35 5.72
C PHE A 41 -17.76 -3.87 4.73
N PRO A 42 -18.85 -3.14 4.41
CA PRO A 42 -19.78 -3.57 3.36
C PRO A 42 -19.08 -3.79 2.01
N SER A 43 -18.16 -2.90 1.61
CA SER A 43 -17.44 -3.02 0.35
C SER A 43 -16.51 -4.25 0.32
N LEU A 44 -15.90 -4.61 1.46
CA LEU A 44 -15.11 -5.83 1.59
C LEU A 44 -16.00 -7.07 1.38
N TYR A 45 -17.15 -7.15 2.05
CA TYR A 45 -18.09 -8.27 1.87
C TYR A 45 -18.69 -8.36 0.45
N GLU A 46 -18.90 -7.22 -0.23
CA GLU A 46 -19.40 -7.19 -1.60
C GLU A 46 -18.37 -7.78 -2.60
N GLY A 47 -17.07 -7.52 -2.38
CA GLY A 47 -15.97 -8.02 -3.22
C GLY A 47 -15.96 -7.54 -4.68
N ASN A 48 -16.86 -6.61 -5.06
CA ASN A 48 -16.98 -6.11 -6.44
C ASN A 48 -16.13 -4.85 -6.66
N TRP A 49 -14.80 -5.01 -6.64
CA TRP A 49 -13.83 -3.95 -6.90
C TRP A 49 -12.48 -4.54 -7.32
N ASP A 50 -11.77 -3.83 -8.20
CA ASP A 50 -10.36 -4.12 -8.51
C ASP A 50 -9.44 -3.38 -7.52
N VAL A 51 -9.83 -2.17 -7.12
CA VAL A 51 -9.14 -1.34 -6.11
C VAL A 51 -10.16 -0.72 -5.16
N LEU A 52 -9.93 -0.90 -3.86
CA LEU A 52 -10.70 -0.27 -2.79
C LEU A 52 -9.80 0.69 -1.99
N ILE A 53 -10.20 1.96 -1.91
CA ILE A 53 -9.47 3.00 -1.19
C ILE A 53 -10.36 3.53 -0.07
N ALA A 54 -9.82 3.54 1.15
CA ALA A 54 -10.38 4.23 2.32
C ALA A 54 -9.34 5.23 2.84
N HIS A 55 -9.65 6.52 2.69
CA HIS A 55 -8.76 7.63 3.01
C HIS A 55 -9.23 8.31 4.30
N PHE A 56 -8.52 8.06 5.39
CA PHE A 56 -8.82 8.59 6.72
C PHE A 56 -8.07 9.89 6.97
N LEU A 57 -8.62 10.79 7.80
CA LEU A 57 -8.04 12.12 8.08
C LEU A 57 -7.83 12.39 9.57
N GLY A 58 -8.45 11.63 10.47
CA GLY A 58 -8.47 11.94 11.90
C GLY A 58 -7.09 12.04 12.55
N VAL A 59 -6.11 11.23 12.14
CA VAL A 59 -4.72 11.32 12.61
C VAL A 59 -4.06 12.64 12.19
N ASP A 60 -4.18 13.03 10.92
CA ASP A 60 -3.60 14.30 10.43
C ASP A 60 -4.21 15.49 11.19
N HIS A 61 -5.54 15.53 11.25
CA HIS A 61 -6.29 16.56 11.94
C HIS A 61 -5.99 16.61 13.44
N ALA A 62 -5.81 15.46 14.11
CA ALA A 62 -5.45 15.41 15.51
C ALA A 62 -4.06 16.04 15.75
N GLY A 63 -3.11 15.78 14.84
CA GLY A 63 -1.80 16.42 14.85
C GLY A 63 -1.91 17.94 14.77
N HIS A 64 -2.60 18.47 13.76
CA HIS A 64 -2.78 19.92 13.57
C HIS A 64 -3.42 20.63 14.77
N ILE A 65 -4.44 20.02 15.37
CA ILE A 65 -5.25 20.69 16.40
C ILE A 65 -4.68 20.51 17.81
N PHE A 66 -4.14 19.34 18.11
CA PHE A 66 -3.77 18.95 19.47
C PHE A 66 -2.27 18.67 19.62
N GLY A 67 -1.51 18.58 18.53
CA GLY A 67 -0.14 18.11 18.51
C GLY A 67 -0.06 16.58 18.51
N VAL A 68 1.09 16.05 18.09
CA VAL A 68 1.28 14.59 17.94
C VAL A 68 1.38 13.87 19.30
N ASP A 69 1.86 14.57 20.34
CA ASP A 69 1.89 14.06 21.72
C ASP A 69 0.63 14.51 22.48
N SER A 70 -0.52 14.00 22.04
CA SER A 70 -1.83 14.34 22.60
C SER A 70 -2.70 13.12 22.82
N THR A 71 -3.64 13.21 23.78
CA THR A 71 -4.64 12.16 24.01
C THR A 71 -5.48 11.92 22.76
N SER A 72 -5.86 12.97 22.03
CA SER A 72 -6.61 12.86 20.77
C SER A 72 -5.85 12.05 19.72
N MET A 73 -4.53 12.24 19.58
CA MET A 73 -3.70 11.45 18.67
C MET A 73 -3.69 9.98 19.07
N ILE A 74 -3.53 9.68 20.37
CA ILE A 74 -3.54 8.31 20.89
C ILE A 74 -4.89 7.64 20.58
N GLU A 75 -6.01 8.31 20.87
CA GLU A 75 -7.35 7.79 20.60
C GLU A 75 -7.59 7.48 19.11
N LYS A 76 -7.08 8.35 18.20
CA LYS A 76 -7.17 8.14 16.76
C LYS A 76 -6.32 6.96 16.28
N LEU A 77 -5.09 6.84 16.78
CA LEU A 77 -4.22 5.70 16.47
C LEU A 77 -4.79 4.38 16.99
N GLU A 78 -5.40 4.38 18.18
CA GLU A 78 -6.11 3.22 18.73
C GLU A 78 -7.32 2.84 17.87
N GLN A 79 -8.12 3.82 17.44
CA GLN A 79 -9.22 3.59 16.50
C GLN A 79 -8.71 2.94 15.21
N TYR A 80 -7.65 3.46 14.60
CA TYR A 80 -7.09 2.93 13.36
C TYR A 80 -6.56 1.52 13.54
N ASN A 81 -5.88 1.23 14.66
CA ASN A 81 -5.41 -0.12 14.97
C ASN A 81 -6.56 -1.11 15.09
N ILE A 82 -7.64 -0.76 15.82
CA ILE A 82 -8.83 -1.62 15.95
C ILE A 82 -9.47 -1.90 14.59
N ILE A 83 -9.59 -0.88 13.73
CA ILE A 83 -10.15 -1.05 12.38
C ILE A 83 -9.24 -1.92 11.52
N LEU A 84 -7.93 -1.69 11.54
CA LEU A 84 -6.96 -2.48 10.80
C LEU A 84 -7.00 -3.95 11.19
N GLU A 85 -7.02 -4.26 12.50
CA GLU A 85 -7.16 -5.63 12.98
C GLU A 85 -8.43 -6.31 12.47
N ARG A 86 -9.54 -5.56 12.43
CA ARG A 86 -10.82 -6.08 11.92
C ARG A 86 -10.77 -6.33 10.41
N VAL A 87 -10.14 -5.44 9.64
CA VAL A 87 -9.92 -5.61 8.20
C VAL A 87 -9.07 -6.85 7.93
N ILE A 88 -7.94 -6.99 8.64
CA ILE A 88 -7.04 -8.16 8.51
C ILE A 88 -7.80 -9.46 8.80
N LYS A 89 -8.54 -9.52 9.92
CA LYS A 89 -9.33 -10.72 10.28
C LYS A 89 -10.38 -11.07 9.23
N LEU A 90 -11.06 -10.06 8.66
CA LEU A 90 -12.05 -10.27 7.61
C LEU A 90 -11.40 -10.84 6.35
N LEU A 91 -10.36 -10.16 5.85
CA LEU A 91 -9.63 -10.58 4.65
C LEU A 91 -9.11 -12.01 4.82
N GLU A 92 -8.40 -12.29 5.92
CA GLU A 92 -7.86 -13.62 6.22
C GLU A 92 -8.94 -14.71 6.23
N SER A 93 -10.12 -14.43 6.81
CA SER A 93 -11.23 -15.40 6.86
C SER A 93 -11.81 -15.76 5.48
N GLN A 94 -11.53 -14.96 4.45
CA GLN A 94 -12.09 -15.08 3.10
C GLN A 94 -11.01 -15.21 2.00
N SER A 95 -9.75 -15.39 2.39
CA SER A 95 -8.61 -15.58 1.47
C SER A 95 -8.29 -17.04 1.12
N GLY A 96 -9.13 -17.99 1.55
CA GLY A 96 -8.98 -19.40 1.15
C GLY A 96 -9.19 -19.61 -0.37
N PRO A 97 -8.80 -20.77 -0.94
CA PRO A 97 -8.97 -21.05 -2.36
C PRO A 97 -10.44 -20.90 -2.81
N GLY A 98 -10.67 -20.09 -3.84
CA GLY A 98 -12.01 -19.73 -4.33
C GLY A 98 -12.75 -18.70 -3.48
N GLY A 99 -12.13 -18.16 -2.42
CA GLY A 99 -12.68 -17.10 -1.59
C GLY A 99 -12.59 -15.73 -2.27
N ILE A 100 -13.47 -14.81 -1.89
CA ILE A 100 -13.56 -13.49 -2.54
C ILE A 100 -12.30 -12.63 -2.35
N HIS A 101 -11.52 -12.93 -1.31
CA HIS A 101 -10.25 -12.24 -1.01
C HIS A 101 -9.03 -13.14 -1.24
N GLU A 102 -9.16 -14.17 -2.08
CA GLU A 102 -8.03 -15.07 -2.40
C GLU A 102 -6.83 -14.29 -2.96
N ASN A 103 -7.06 -13.30 -3.82
CA ASN A 103 -6.02 -12.52 -4.51
C ASN A 103 -6.01 -11.05 -4.08
N THR A 104 -6.27 -10.78 -2.80
CA THR A 104 -6.26 -9.41 -2.26
C THR A 104 -4.94 -9.09 -1.56
N TYR A 105 -4.40 -7.90 -1.84
CA TYR A 105 -3.31 -7.29 -1.07
C TYR A 105 -3.85 -6.15 -0.22
N LEU A 106 -3.45 -6.12 1.05
CA LEU A 106 -3.72 -5.00 1.93
C LEU A 106 -2.49 -4.10 1.99
N LEU A 107 -2.67 -2.83 1.63
CA LEU A 107 -1.68 -1.77 1.78
C LEU A 107 -2.27 -0.72 2.71
N VAL A 108 -1.51 -0.33 3.74
CA VAL A 108 -1.84 0.74 4.68
C VAL A 108 -0.62 1.63 4.77
N MET A 109 -0.77 2.91 4.47
CA MET A 109 0.34 3.86 4.49
C MET A 109 -0.15 5.26 4.82
N GLY A 110 0.74 6.08 5.37
CA GLY A 110 0.59 7.53 5.31
C GLY A 110 1.15 8.06 3.99
N ASP A 111 0.66 9.23 3.59
CA ASP A 111 1.20 10.03 2.49
C ASP A 111 2.34 10.95 2.98
N HIS A 112 2.25 11.41 4.23
CA HIS A 112 3.30 12.19 4.89
C HIS A 112 3.44 11.84 6.37
N GLY A 113 4.43 12.45 7.03
CA GLY A 113 4.55 12.53 8.48
C GLY A 113 4.21 13.94 8.97
N GLN A 114 4.43 14.22 10.25
CA GLN A 114 4.19 15.53 10.85
C GLN A 114 5.28 15.86 11.87
N THR A 115 5.58 17.15 12.02
CA THR A 115 6.40 17.66 13.13
C THR A 115 5.69 17.43 14.47
N LEU A 116 6.41 17.57 15.59
CA LEU A 116 5.80 17.42 16.93
C LEU A 116 4.61 18.37 17.20
N ASN A 117 4.60 19.53 16.53
CA ASN A 117 3.52 20.51 16.64
C ASN A 117 2.37 20.27 15.64
N GLY A 118 2.41 19.18 14.87
CA GLY A 118 1.38 18.82 13.90
C GLY A 118 1.53 19.42 12.51
N ASP A 119 2.59 20.21 12.27
CA ASP A 119 2.80 20.84 10.95
C ASP A 119 3.43 19.85 9.95
N HIS A 120 3.15 20.06 8.67
CA HIS A 120 3.76 19.33 7.57
C HIS A 120 3.76 20.15 6.27
N GLY A 121 4.78 19.91 5.44
CA GLY A 121 5.00 20.55 4.15
C GLY A 121 6.25 20.03 3.42
N GLY A 122 6.91 19.03 3.99
CA GLY A 122 8.08 18.36 3.43
C GLY A 122 9.42 19.02 3.74
N GLY A 123 9.46 19.90 4.74
CA GLY A 123 10.66 20.67 5.11
C GLY A 123 11.69 19.87 5.92
N SER A 124 11.27 18.79 6.56
CA SER A 124 12.07 17.97 7.46
C SER A 124 11.84 16.46 7.26
N ALA A 125 12.73 15.65 7.81
CA ALA A 125 12.61 14.19 7.78
C ALA A 125 11.28 13.71 8.41
N GLU A 126 10.87 14.32 9.53
CA GLU A 126 9.63 14.01 10.24
C GLU A 126 8.38 14.23 9.38
N GLU A 127 8.44 15.13 8.40
CA GLU A 127 7.32 15.44 7.51
C GLU A 127 7.28 14.56 6.25
N VAL A 128 8.41 13.99 5.82
CA VAL A 128 8.50 13.16 4.60
C VAL A 128 8.63 11.67 4.89
N GLU A 129 9.02 11.30 6.11
CA GLU A 129 9.07 9.92 6.58
C GLU A 129 7.70 9.52 7.12
N THR A 130 7.19 8.39 6.64
CA THR A 130 5.90 7.84 7.05
C THR A 130 5.97 6.33 7.06
N SER A 131 4.93 5.70 7.61
CA SER A 131 4.87 4.24 7.75
C SER A 131 4.10 3.60 6.60
N MET A 132 4.50 2.38 6.25
CA MET A 132 3.75 1.50 5.36
C MET A 132 3.69 0.11 5.97
N PHE A 133 2.50 -0.48 5.94
CA PHE A 133 2.23 -1.88 6.22
C PHE A 133 1.62 -2.52 4.98
N ALA A 134 2.20 -3.63 4.54
CA ALA A 134 1.75 -4.35 3.37
C ALA A 134 1.62 -5.84 3.68
N MET A 135 0.51 -6.44 3.26
CA MET A 135 0.18 -7.83 3.59
C MET A 135 -0.44 -8.54 2.39
N SER A 136 0.10 -9.72 2.10
CA SER A 136 -0.52 -10.71 1.24
C SER A 136 -1.13 -11.81 2.12
N PHE A 137 -2.36 -12.21 1.80
CA PHE A 137 -3.03 -13.30 2.50
C PHE A 137 -2.76 -14.67 1.87
N LYS A 138 -2.16 -14.69 0.67
CA LYS A 138 -1.55 -15.90 0.12
C LYS A 138 -0.20 -16.12 0.78
N LYS A 139 0.06 -17.38 1.18
CA LYS A 139 1.39 -17.77 1.64
C LYS A 139 2.38 -17.57 0.50
N LEU A 140 3.40 -16.76 0.78
CA LEU A 140 4.60 -16.68 -0.06
C LEU A 140 5.15 -18.10 -0.24
N PRO A 141 5.32 -18.57 -1.49
CA PRO A 141 5.81 -19.92 -1.73
C PRO A 141 7.28 -20.11 -1.31
N TYR A 142 8.02 -19.01 -1.08
CA TYR A 142 9.43 -19.02 -0.67
C TYR A 142 9.83 -17.69 -0.01
N SER A 143 10.98 -17.70 0.68
CA SER A 143 11.62 -16.48 1.20
C SER A 143 12.32 -15.72 0.08
N LEU A 144 12.19 -14.39 0.07
CA LEU A 144 12.94 -13.53 -0.84
C LEU A 144 14.44 -13.82 -0.77
N PRO A 145 15.16 -13.80 -1.91
CA PRO A 145 16.61 -13.92 -1.90
C PRO A 145 17.25 -12.86 -1.00
N LEU A 146 18.26 -13.25 -0.23
CA LEU A 146 18.95 -12.37 0.73
C LEU A 146 19.54 -11.10 0.09
N PHE A 147 19.85 -11.10 -1.21
CA PHE A 147 20.37 -9.92 -1.90
C PHE A 147 19.28 -8.86 -2.19
N MET A 148 18.01 -9.23 -2.08
CA MET A 148 16.87 -8.32 -2.22
C MET A 148 16.30 -7.88 -0.87
N ASP A 149 16.75 -8.50 0.22
CA ASP A 149 16.37 -8.13 1.58
C ASP A 149 17.14 -6.86 1.97
N THR A 150 16.44 -5.72 1.92
CA THR A 150 16.96 -4.43 2.37
C THR A 150 16.60 -4.14 3.82
N SER A 151 16.00 -5.12 4.51
CA SER A 151 15.48 -4.91 5.85
C SER A 151 16.59 -4.79 6.89
N ALA A 152 16.45 -3.79 7.76
CA ALA A 152 17.25 -3.65 8.96
C ALA A 152 16.51 -4.31 10.13
N CYS A 153 17.12 -5.36 10.70
CA CYS A 153 16.52 -6.09 11.81
C CYS A 153 17.05 -5.64 13.18
N LYS A 154 16.14 -5.40 14.11
CA LYS A 154 16.41 -5.12 15.53
C LYS A 154 15.59 -6.04 16.41
N LEU A 155 16.03 -6.22 17.65
CA LEU A 155 15.19 -6.85 18.68
C LEU A 155 14.29 -5.78 19.28
N ASP A 156 13.00 -6.06 19.39
CA ASP A 156 12.07 -5.19 20.12
C ASP A 156 12.24 -5.31 21.64
N LEU A 157 11.45 -4.54 22.40
CA LEU A 157 11.47 -4.56 23.87
C LEU A 157 11.13 -5.93 24.48
N ALA A 158 10.45 -6.80 23.73
CA ALA A 158 10.10 -8.16 24.13
C ALA A 158 11.13 -9.21 23.66
N GLY A 159 12.23 -8.78 23.02
CA GLY A 159 13.26 -9.66 22.48
C GLY A 159 12.86 -10.37 21.17
N LYS A 160 11.80 -9.94 20.50
CA LYS A 160 11.39 -10.46 19.19
C LYS A 160 12.14 -9.72 18.09
N LYS A 161 12.66 -10.48 17.12
CA LYS A 161 13.32 -9.91 15.93
C LYS A 161 12.26 -9.25 15.03
N VAL A 162 12.39 -7.94 14.85
CA VAL A 162 11.58 -7.12 13.94
C VAL A 162 12.50 -6.57 12.86
N CYS A 163 12.13 -6.80 11.61
CA CYS A 163 12.87 -6.31 10.44
C CYS A 163 12.04 -5.25 9.74
N ILE A 164 12.66 -4.10 9.47
CA ILE A 164 12.02 -2.97 8.81
C ILE A 164 12.81 -2.65 7.55
N SER A 165 12.14 -2.64 6.41
CA SER A 165 12.71 -2.13 5.16
C SER A 165 12.18 -0.73 4.86
N SER A 166 12.74 -0.11 3.83
CA SER A 166 12.36 1.23 3.39
C SER A 166 12.06 1.22 1.90
N ILE A 167 11.09 2.03 1.50
CA ILE A 167 10.74 2.28 0.10
C ILE A 167 10.71 3.78 -0.13
N GLN A 168 11.16 4.25 -1.29
CA GLN A 168 11.02 5.64 -1.67
C GLN A 168 9.56 5.91 -2.10
N GLN A 169 8.97 7.03 -1.71
CA GLN A 169 7.59 7.34 -2.11
C GLN A 169 7.40 7.34 -3.65
N LEU A 170 8.44 7.75 -4.40
CA LEU A 170 8.47 7.70 -5.86
C LEU A 170 8.29 6.29 -6.44
N ASP A 171 8.71 5.26 -5.70
CA ASP A 171 8.63 3.86 -6.12
C ASP A 171 7.21 3.28 -5.96
N PHE A 172 6.35 3.93 -5.16
CA PHE A 172 5.02 3.41 -4.84
C PHE A 172 4.16 3.19 -6.08
N ALA A 173 4.00 4.22 -6.91
CA ALA A 173 3.08 4.16 -8.05
C ALA A 173 3.48 3.09 -9.07
N VAL A 174 4.77 2.97 -9.40
CA VAL A 174 5.24 1.95 -10.35
C VAL A 174 5.15 0.55 -9.75
N THR A 175 5.37 0.41 -8.44
CA THR A 175 5.28 -0.89 -7.76
C THR A 175 3.83 -1.38 -7.68
N VAL A 176 2.89 -0.51 -7.34
CA VAL A 176 1.45 -0.85 -7.33
C VAL A 176 0.95 -1.15 -8.75
N SER A 177 1.38 -0.38 -9.76
CA SER A 177 1.08 -0.70 -11.17
C SER A 177 1.60 -2.08 -11.57
N ALA A 178 2.82 -2.45 -11.13
CA ALA A 178 3.37 -3.79 -11.37
C ALA A 178 2.53 -4.88 -10.69
N LEU A 179 2.12 -4.67 -9.43
CA LEU A 179 1.28 -5.61 -8.67
C LEU A 179 -0.10 -5.82 -9.33
N LEU A 180 -0.68 -4.76 -9.89
CA LEU A 180 -1.97 -4.80 -10.58
C LEU A 180 -1.87 -5.27 -12.03
N GLY A 181 -0.66 -5.43 -12.59
CA GLY A 181 -0.46 -5.79 -13.98
C GLY A 181 -0.90 -4.71 -14.99
N VAL A 182 -0.88 -3.43 -14.58
CA VAL A 182 -1.26 -2.29 -15.43
C VAL A 182 -0.02 -1.49 -15.87
N PRO A 183 -0.09 -0.70 -16.96
CA PRO A 183 1.02 0.13 -17.39
C PRO A 183 1.51 1.10 -16.30
N PHE A 184 2.82 1.36 -16.22
CA PHE A 184 3.31 2.34 -15.25
C PHE A 184 2.90 3.77 -15.63
N PRO A 185 2.68 4.65 -14.63
CA PRO A 185 2.26 6.02 -14.88
C PRO A 185 3.28 6.78 -15.72
N PHE A 186 2.78 7.53 -16.70
CA PHE A 186 3.63 8.38 -17.54
C PHE A 186 4.41 9.39 -16.70
N GLY A 187 5.70 9.58 -17.03
CA GLY A 187 6.57 10.52 -16.32
C GLY A 187 7.09 10.01 -14.97
N SER A 188 6.70 8.79 -14.54
CA SER A 188 7.27 8.22 -13.32
C SER A 188 8.77 7.94 -13.47
N ILE A 189 9.53 8.29 -12.43
CA ILE A 189 10.96 7.99 -12.29
C ILE A 189 11.24 6.93 -11.24
N GLY A 190 10.18 6.39 -10.62
CA GLY A 190 10.27 5.36 -9.60
C GLY A 190 10.79 4.04 -10.14
N ARG A 191 11.24 3.19 -9.22
CA ARG A 191 11.69 1.82 -9.47
C ARG A 191 10.77 0.84 -8.79
N VAL A 192 10.48 -0.28 -9.44
CA VAL A 192 9.66 -1.33 -8.81
C VAL A 192 10.41 -1.89 -7.60
N ASN A 193 9.80 -1.80 -6.42
CA ASN A 193 10.38 -2.28 -5.17
C ASN A 193 10.26 -3.82 -5.09
N PRO A 194 11.37 -4.56 -4.91
CA PRO A 194 11.36 -6.02 -4.95
C PRO A 194 10.58 -6.64 -3.78
N GLU A 195 10.67 -6.06 -2.58
CA GLU A 195 10.04 -6.62 -1.38
C GLU A 195 8.52 -6.50 -1.44
N LEU A 196 8.03 -5.32 -1.85
CA LEU A 196 6.60 -5.09 -2.03
C LEU A 196 6.05 -5.88 -3.23
N TYR A 197 6.79 -5.94 -4.33
CA TYR A 197 6.41 -6.74 -5.51
C TYR A 197 6.35 -8.25 -5.20
N ALA A 198 7.21 -8.74 -4.31
CA ALA A 198 7.22 -10.13 -3.89
C ALA A 198 5.91 -10.58 -3.21
N LEU A 199 5.13 -9.65 -2.63
CA LEU A 199 3.82 -9.99 -2.09
C LEU A 199 2.93 -10.67 -3.14
N ALA A 200 3.13 -10.36 -4.43
CA ALA A 200 2.39 -10.98 -5.53
C ALA A 200 2.87 -12.35 -5.98
N ALA A 201 4.03 -12.84 -5.51
CA ALA A 201 4.61 -14.11 -5.95
C ALA A 201 3.67 -15.32 -5.82
N GLY A 202 2.75 -15.31 -4.85
CA GLY A 202 1.78 -16.40 -4.66
C GLY A 202 0.57 -16.38 -5.61
N THR A 203 0.41 -15.36 -6.45
CA THR A 203 -0.75 -15.21 -7.36
C THR A 203 -0.44 -15.50 -8.82
N TRP A 204 0.83 -15.61 -9.19
CA TRP A 204 1.21 -15.87 -10.57
C TRP A 204 0.95 -17.33 -10.90
N ASN A 205 -0.19 -17.60 -11.53
CA ASN A 205 -0.50 -18.89 -12.13
C ASN A 205 0.45 -19.12 -13.31
N LEU A 206 1.61 -19.73 -13.04
CA LEU A 206 2.53 -20.24 -14.03
C LEU A 206 1.94 -21.49 -14.73
N GLU A 207 0.87 -21.30 -15.50
CA GLU A 207 0.37 -22.29 -16.44
C GLU A 207 1.21 -22.26 -17.73
N SER A 208 2.50 -22.60 -17.62
CA SER A 208 3.32 -23.04 -18.76
C SER A 208 4.57 -23.81 -18.33
N ALA A 209 4.50 -24.65 -17.30
CA ALA A 209 5.59 -25.58 -16.97
C ALA A 209 5.05 -26.98 -16.67
N ASN A 210 4.72 -27.71 -17.74
CA ASN A 210 4.73 -29.17 -17.68
C ASN A 210 6.18 -29.61 -17.43
N VAL A 211 6.45 -30.24 -16.29
CA VAL A 211 7.31 -31.43 -16.09
C VAL A 211 7.64 -31.53 -14.60
N GLY A 212 7.58 -32.77 -14.10
CA GLY A 212 7.53 -33.12 -12.70
C GLY A 212 8.75 -32.70 -11.86
N ASN A 213 8.40 -32.26 -10.65
CA ASN A 213 9.10 -32.48 -9.38
C ASN A 213 10.58 -32.07 -9.32
N CYS A 214 10.81 -30.75 -9.27
CA CYS A 214 12.00 -30.03 -8.77
C CYS A 214 11.59 -28.62 -8.25
N ASN A 215 10.49 -28.56 -7.49
CA ASN A 215 9.52 -27.47 -7.60
C ASN A 215 9.81 -26.14 -6.87
N ASN A 216 10.86 -26.01 -6.05
CA ASN A 216 11.14 -24.75 -5.33
C ASN A 216 12.10 -23.83 -6.09
N GLN A 217 13.11 -24.38 -6.76
CA GLN A 217 14.09 -23.59 -7.50
C GLN A 217 13.48 -23.01 -8.78
N SER A 218 12.67 -23.81 -9.48
CA SER A 218 11.91 -23.36 -10.67
C SER A 218 10.98 -22.17 -10.36
N LYS A 219 10.20 -22.22 -9.26
CA LYS A 219 9.25 -21.13 -8.94
C LYS A 219 9.95 -19.82 -8.56
N LEU A 220 11.09 -19.90 -7.89
CA LEU A 220 11.90 -18.72 -7.60
C LEU A 220 12.49 -18.13 -8.89
N GLU A 221 13.00 -18.99 -9.78
CA GLU A 221 13.50 -18.59 -11.10
C GLU A 221 12.41 -17.92 -11.94
N ASP A 222 11.20 -18.50 -11.94
CA ASP A 222 10.04 -17.94 -12.64
C ASP A 222 9.66 -16.55 -12.10
N TRP A 223 9.71 -16.38 -10.77
CA TRP A 223 9.44 -15.09 -10.17
C TRP A 223 10.53 -14.06 -10.48
N LEU A 224 11.79 -14.48 -10.39
CA LEU A 224 12.94 -13.64 -10.73
C LEU A 224 12.84 -13.19 -12.18
N GLN A 225 12.47 -14.08 -13.10
CA GLN A 225 12.28 -13.76 -14.51
C GLN A 225 11.17 -12.72 -14.68
N SER A 226 10.01 -12.92 -14.04
CA SER A 226 8.90 -11.97 -14.11
C SER A 226 9.29 -10.60 -13.52
N TYR A 227 10.07 -10.58 -12.45
CA TYR A 227 10.59 -9.34 -11.87
C TYR A 227 11.60 -8.65 -12.79
N VAL A 228 12.49 -9.40 -13.44
CA VAL A 228 13.42 -8.87 -14.46
C VAL A 228 12.65 -8.24 -15.61
N ASP A 229 11.62 -8.90 -16.13
CA ASP A 229 10.80 -8.38 -17.23
C ASP A 229 10.11 -7.06 -16.84
N VAL A 230 9.55 -7.02 -15.63
CA VAL A 230 8.97 -5.79 -15.05
C VAL A 230 10.02 -4.67 -14.91
N LEU A 231 11.22 -4.97 -14.43
CA LEU A 231 12.30 -4.00 -14.32
C LEU A 231 12.80 -3.50 -15.68
N CYS A 232 12.81 -4.35 -16.71
CA CYS A 232 13.15 -3.93 -18.07
C CYS A 232 12.16 -2.90 -18.61
N ILE A 233 10.86 -3.13 -18.45
CA ILE A 233 9.82 -2.18 -18.86
C ILE A 233 9.91 -0.89 -18.04
N ASN A 234 10.06 -1.01 -16.71
CA ASN A 234 10.14 0.14 -15.81
C ASN A 234 11.36 1.01 -16.13
N SER A 235 12.53 0.41 -16.36
CA SER A 235 13.76 1.13 -16.71
C SER A 235 13.63 1.87 -18.05
N TRP A 236 13.00 1.25 -19.04
CA TRP A 236 12.74 1.89 -20.34
C TRP A 236 11.83 3.11 -20.20
N GLN A 237 10.75 3.00 -19.41
CA GLN A 237 9.84 4.13 -19.18
C GLN A 237 10.49 5.25 -18.37
N SER A 238 11.26 4.95 -17.33
CA SER A 238 12.02 5.95 -16.59
C SER A 238 13.06 6.66 -17.47
N TRP A 239 13.69 5.96 -18.42
CA TRP A 239 14.57 6.58 -19.40
C TRP A 239 13.81 7.54 -20.32
N LEU A 240 12.64 7.13 -20.83
CA LEU A 240 11.77 8.00 -21.63
C LEU A 240 11.26 9.22 -20.85
N ALA A 241 10.94 9.08 -19.57
CA ALA A 241 10.53 10.20 -18.73
C ALA A 241 11.63 11.25 -18.58
N GLN A 242 12.90 10.83 -18.54
CA GLN A 242 14.05 11.72 -18.36
C GLN A 242 14.62 12.28 -19.68
N ASN A 243 14.49 11.55 -20.80
CA ASN A 243 15.17 11.85 -22.06
C ASN A 243 14.24 11.95 -23.27
N GLY A 244 12.96 11.62 -23.10
CA GLY A 244 11.96 11.68 -24.16
C GLY A 244 11.62 13.12 -24.52
N PRO A 245 11.07 13.35 -25.73
CA PRO A 245 10.57 14.67 -26.10
C PRO A 245 9.48 15.11 -25.13
N SER A 246 9.60 16.33 -24.59
CA SER A 246 8.54 16.93 -23.78
C SER A 246 7.28 17.03 -24.63
N LEU A 247 6.27 16.22 -24.32
CA LEU A 247 4.92 16.39 -24.85
C LEU A 247 4.27 17.52 -24.07
N ILE A 248 4.57 18.75 -24.49
CA ILE A 248 3.82 19.97 -24.15
C ILE A 248 3.22 20.50 -25.45
#